data_AF-A0A151GIE1-F1
#
_entry.id   AF-A0A151GIE1-F1
#
_cell.length_a   1.000
_cell.length_b   1.000
_cell.length_c   1.000
_cell.angle_alpha   90.00
_cell.angle_beta   90.00
_cell.angle_gamma   90.00
#
_symmetry.space_group_name_H-M   'P 1'
#
loop_
_entity.id
_entity.type
_entity.pdbx_description
1 polymer ?
#
loop_
_entity_poly.entity_id
_entity_poly.type
_entity_poly.pdbx_seq_one_letter_code
_entity_poly.pdbx_strand_id
1 'polypeptide(L)'
;MLLLDYQNVLIQSVLTERFSGAPPTAIDQTVSDFDGVIFHISTPETKTQILLSMQIKCFKDLVQYGAEQVLRREYGDYVAPVEPGYDFSVLINLEQLPADQEEREALAMKFALLKRNAMAAPFEQAYEAHYKLKEEASKFTSEEAPQGVREGGQVMAIHYREEEAIYVKASHDRVTVIFSTVFREETDRVFGRVFIQEFVDARRRAIQNAPQVLFRNDPPLELQGVPGVQHTGTGEIGYVTFVLFPRHLTPQRMPVVISHIQTFRDYFHYHIKASKAYIHSRMRKRTADFLQVLRRARPENEERERKTATGRRRGNIWLHGPRVTNMMVWPFGSSRSIGDPNDAEPKRRPVSWSESVTRPDDHFQAAKEWAPMVLFSLVGLGAIQLYANYLRRIPGAAHVRQNFFRSRSLFGRVTSVGDGDNFHLFHTPGGRAVGWGWLRRVPEGRKQLKDRTISVRLAGVDAPEGAHFGRPAQPFSGEALKWLSNYILGRNVRAYIYKRDQYSRIVATVYVWRYLIRRDVGLEMIKRGLATTYEAKTGAEFGGLKDVYHKAEAKAKRKRRGMWSGKASVFESPREYKRKWAGEQNMMDR
;
A
#
# COMPACT_ATOMS: atom_id res chain seq x y z
N MET A 1 9.77 -10.47 7.21
CA MET A 1 9.94 -11.08 5.88
C MET A 1 8.72 -10.71 5.05
N LEU A 2 8.88 -10.18 3.83
CA LEU A 2 7.74 -9.74 3.01
C LEU A 2 7.37 -10.78 1.94
N LEU A 3 8.35 -11.31 1.20
CA LEU A 3 8.16 -12.46 0.31
C LEU A 3 8.68 -13.71 1.03
N LEU A 4 8.06 -14.85 0.77
CA LEU A 4 8.57 -16.14 1.26
C LEU A 4 9.74 -16.58 0.38
N ASP A 5 10.73 -17.21 0.99
CA ASP A 5 11.83 -17.86 0.28
C ASP A 5 11.30 -19.08 -0.51
N TYR A 6 11.94 -19.40 -1.64
CA TYR A 6 11.52 -20.51 -2.50
C TYR A 6 12.18 -21.84 -2.13
N GLN A 7 13.35 -21.75 -1.53
CA GLN A 7 14.16 -22.87 -1.10
C GLN A 7 13.85 -23.26 0.34
N ASN A 8 14.07 -24.52 0.66
CA ASN A 8 14.06 -24.97 2.04
C ASN A 8 15.36 -24.53 2.73
N VAL A 9 15.26 -23.52 3.60
CA VAL A 9 16.40 -22.91 4.29
C VAL A 9 17.14 -23.92 5.16
N LEU A 10 16.46 -24.91 5.74
CA LEU A 10 17.09 -25.92 6.58
C LEU A 10 17.90 -26.89 5.73
N ILE A 11 17.36 -27.40 4.62
CA ILE A 11 18.10 -28.24 3.68
C ILE A 11 19.34 -27.49 3.17
N GLN A 12 19.17 -26.22 2.76
CA GLN A 12 20.29 -25.40 2.32
C GLN A 12 21.37 -25.28 3.39
N SER A 13 20.99 -24.92 4.62
CA SER A 13 21.93 -24.77 5.73
C SER A 13 22.68 -26.07 6.05
N VAL A 14 21.98 -27.20 6.11
CA VAL A 14 22.57 -28.51 6.40
C VAL A 14 23.55 -28.90 5.30
N LEU A 15 23.17 -28.76 4.02
CA LEU A 15 24.04 -29.11 2.91
C LEU A 15 25.26 -28.18 2.80
N THR A 16 25.08 -26.87 2.96
CA THR A 16 26.21 -25.91 2.96
C THR A 16 27.19 -26.21 4.10
N GLU A 17 26.71 -26.53 5.30
CA GLU A 17 27.56 -26.95 6.41
C GLU A 17 28.33 -28.24 6.07
N ARG A 18 27.69 -29.22 5.44
CA ARG A 18 28.33 -30.49 5.06
C ARG A 18 29.31 -30.33 3.89
N PHE A 19 29.11 -29.38 2.99
CA PHE A 19 30.00 -29.11 1.86
C PHE A 19 31.24 -28.26 2.26
N SER A 20 31.29 -27.76 3.50
CA SER A 20 32.40 -26.93 3.99
C SER A 20 33.73 -27.67 4.18
N GLY A 21 33.76 -29.00 4.02
CA GLY A 21 34.94 -29.84 4.26
C GLY A 21 35.11 -30.30 5.71
N ALA A 22 34.10 -30.10 6.55
CA ALA A 22 34.02 -30.67 7.89
C ALA A 22 34.02 -32.22 7.84
N PRO A 23 34.51 -32.91 8.89
CA PRO A 23 34.53 -34.37 8.92
C PRO A 23 33.11 -34.94 8.76
N PRO A 24 32.92 -36.01 7.94
CA PRO A 24 31.60 -36.59 7.71
C PRO A 24 30.94 -37.06 9.00
N THR A 25 29.71 -36.59 9.24
CA THR A 25 28.90 -36.94 10.41
C THR A 25 27.66 -37.68 9.95
N ALA A 26 27.21 -38.65 10.77
CA ALA A 26 25.96 -39.34 10.48
C ALA A 26 24.79 -38.37 10.65
N ILE A 27 23.83 -38.44 9.73
CA ILE A 27 22.63 -37.60 9.74
C ILE A 27 21.42 -38.52 9.60
N ASP A 28 20.39 -38.22 10.37
CA ASP A 28 19.07 -38.81 10.26
C ASP A 28 18.07 -37.77 10.77
N GLN A 29 17.46 -37.03 9.85
CA GLN A 29 16.59 -35.91 10.16
C GLN A 29 15.40 -35.85 9.20
N THR A 30 14.21 -35.72 9.77
CA THR A 30 12.98 -35.44 9.02
C THR A 30 12.64 -33.95 9.11
N VAL A 31 12.33 -33.33 7.98
CA VAL A 31 12.11 -31.89 7.83
C VAL A 31 10.77 -31.68 7.15
N SER A 32 9.89 -30.90 7.77
CA SER A 32 8.62 -30.51 7.15
C SER A 32 8.76 -29.21 6.34
N ASP A 33 8.06 -29.13 5.22
CA ASP A 33 7.90 -27.92 4.43
C ASP A 33 6.40 -27.58 4.27
N PHE A 34 6.09 -26.43 3.66
CA PHE A 34 4.72 -26.06 3.33
C PHE A 34 4.04 -27.13 2.46
N ASP A 35 2.71 -27.12 2.48
CA ASP A 35 1.84 -28.05 1.73
C ASP A 35 1.93 -29.52 2.18
N GLY A 36 2.43 -29.75 3.39
CA GLY A 36 2.55 -31.09 3.94
C GLY A 36 3.62 -31.92 3.23
N VAL A 37 4.59 -31.25 2.59
CA VAL A 37 5.78 -31.89 2.03
C VAL A 37 6.71 -32.28 3.19
N ILE A 38 7.24 -33.49 3.11
CA ILE A 38 8.18 -34.03 4.09
C ILE A 38 9.47 -34.35 3.35
N PHE A 39 10.58 -33.89 3.89
CA PHE A 39 11.92 -34.27 3.46
C PHE A 39 12.57 -35.14 4.51
N HIS A 40 13.42 -36.04 4.06
CA HIS A 40 14.25 -36.86 4.91
C HIS A 40 15.69 -36.78 4.44
N ILE A 41 16.57 -36.37 5.36
CA ILE A 41 18.00 -36.24 5.12
C ILE A 41 18.67 -37.29 5.98
N SER A 42 19.26 -38.30 5.35
CA SER A 42 19.88 -39.41 6.05
C SER A 42 21.22 -39.81 5.43
N THR A 43 22.03 -40.54 6.20
CA THR A 43 23.26 -41.19 5.73
C THR A 43 23.10 -42.71 5.90
N PRO A 44 22.44 -43.42 4.96
CA PRO A 44 21.97 -44.78 5.18
C PRO A 44 23.10 -45.83 5.26
N GLU A 45 24.09 -45.75 4.37
CA GLU A 45 25.18 -46.73 4.31
C GLU A 45 26.51 -46.15 4.82
N THR A 46 26.86 -44.95 4.37
CA THR A 46 28.14 -44.30 4.67
C THR A 46 27.93 -42.85 5.10
N LYS A 47 28.79 -42.35 5.98
CA LYS A 47 28.73 -40.94 6.44
C LYS A 47 29.09 -39.94 5.32
N THR A 48 29.73 -40.42 4.25
CA THR A 48 30.14 -39.64 3.09
C THR A 48 29.02 -39.50 2.05
N GLN A 49 27.96 -40.30 2.13
CA GLN A 49 26.83 -40.25 1.23
C GLN A 49 25.58 -39.75 1.95
N ILE A 50 25.04 -38.63 1.47
CA ILE A 50 23.80 -38.03 2.00
C ILE A 50 22.66 -38.40 1.05
N LEU A 51 21.68 -39.13 1.56
CA LEU A 51 20.40 -39.38 0.89
C LEU A 51 19.42 -38.27 1.27
N LEU A 52 18.87 -37.59 0.28
CA LEU A 52 17.81 -36.62 0.43
C LEU A 52 16.56 -37.16 -0.28
N SER A 53 15.55 -37.53 0.50
CA SER A 53 14.27 -38.03 0.02
C SER A 53 13.17 -36.99 0.23
N MET A 54 12.22 -36.91 -0.71
CA MET A 54 11.07 -36.03 -0.66
C MET A 54 9.79 -36.83 -0.80
N GLN A 55 8.82 -36.53 0.06
CA GLN A 55 7.46 -37.01 0.00
C GLN A 55 6.51 -35.83 -0.26
N ILE A 56 5.68 -35.93 -1.29
CA ILE A 56 4.68 -34.93 -1.67
C ILE A 56 3.38 -35.62 -2.09
N LYS A 57 2.27 -35.26 -1.43
CA LYS A 57 0.96 -35.91 -1.65
C LYS A 57 0.53 -35.95 -3.11
N CYS A 58 0.78 -34.88 -3.86
CA CYS A 58 0.40 -34.77 -5.27
C CYS A 58 1.44 -35.32 -6.25
N PHE A 59 2.43 -36.11 -5.82
CA PHE A 59 3.49 -36.59 -6.73
C PHE A 59 2.92 -37.32 -7.95
N LYS A 60 1.89 -38.15 -7.76
CA LYS A 60 1.21 -38.87 -8.86
C LYS A 60 0.63 -37.92 -9.90
N ASP A 61 0.00 -36.83 -9.48
CA ASP A 61 -0.50 -35.78 -10.38
C ASP A 61 0.68 -35.14 -11.13
N LEU A 62 1.76 -34.82 -10.42
CA LEU A 62 2.95 -34.19 -11.01
C LEU A 62 3.63 -35.07 -12.06
N VAL A 63 3.71 -36.38 -11.83
CA VAL A 63 4.28 -37.35 -12.80
C VAL A 63 3.48 -37.38 -14.09
N GLN A 64 2.14 -37.29 -14.04
CA GLN A 64 1.29 -37.22 -15.24
C GLN A 64 1.62 -36.00 -16.11
N TYR A 65 2.11 -34.92 -15.50
CA TYR A 65 2.50 -33.68 -16.17
C TYR A 65 4.02 -33.54 -16.37
N GLY A 66 4.77 -34.65 -16.36
CA GLY A 66 6.18 -34.66 -16.74
C GLY A 66 7.17 -34.33 -15.63
N ALA A 67 6.78 -34.40 -14.35
CA ALA A 67 7.70 -34.10 -13.25
C ALA A 67 8.96 -34.97 -13.23
N GLU A 68 8.89 -36.24 -13.63
CA GLU A 68 10.09 -37.08 -13.74
C GLU A 68 11.11 -36.53 -14.74
N GLN A 69 10.64 -35.94 -15.85
CA GLN A 69 11.53 -35.40 -16.89
C GLN A 69 12.26 -34.17 -16.37
N VAL A 70 11.54 -33.28 -15.66
CA VAL A 70 12.12 -32.11 -15.01
C VAL A 70 13.10 -32.53 -13.92
N LEU A 71 12.72 -33.47 -13.05
CA LEU A 71 13.59 -33.94 -11.97
C LEU A 71 14.84 -34.67 -12.50
N ARG A 72 14.73 -35.47 -13.57
CA ARG A 72 15.91 -36.09 -14.21
C ARG A 72 16.78 -35.06 -14.93
N ARG A 73 16.20 -34.04 -15.56
CA ARG A 73 16.95 -32.92 -16.16
C ARG A 73 17.77 -32.17 -15.12
N GLU A 74 17.17 -31.87 -13.97
CA GLU A 74 17.84 -31.12 -12.90
C GLU A 74 18.81 -32.00 -12.10
N TYR A 75 18.42 -33.22 -11.72
CA TYR A 75 19.13 -34.03 -10.72
C TYR A 75 19.70 -35.34 -11.26
N GLY A 76 19.71 -35.56 -12.58
CA GLY A 76 20.03 -36.85 -13.21
C GLY A 76 21.24 -37.58 -12.63
N ASP A 77 22.36 -36.87 -12.46
CA ASP A 77 23.61 -37.43 -11.93
C ASP A 77 23.54 -37.87 -10.45
N TYR A 78 22.52 -37.42 -9.74
CA TYR A 78 22.29 -37.65 -8.31
C TYR A 78 21.07 -38.51 -8.03
N VAL A 79 20.30 -38.93 -9.04
CA VAL A 79 19.08 -39.73 -8.82
C VAL A 79 19.46 -41.09 -8.24
N ALA A 80 18.79 -41.46 -7.15
CA ALA A 80 18.98 -42.72 -6.46
C ALA A 80 17.67 -43.52 -6.40
N PRO A 81 17.72 -44.83 -6.05
CA PRO A 81 16.52 -45.58 -5.74
C PRO A 81 15.68 -44.87 -4.67
N VAL A 82 14.37 -44.80 -4.91
CA VAL A 82 13.44 -44.09 -4.02
C VAL A 82 13.39 -44.79 -2.67
N GLU A 83 13.57 -44.02 -1.60
CA GLU A 83 13.46 -44.49 -0.23
C GLU A 83 12.02 -44.96 0.09
N PRO A 84 11.82 -46.11 0.76
CA PRO A 84 10.49 -46.58 1.12
C PRO A 84 9.68 -45.53 1.89
N GLY A 85 8.49 -45.19 1.38
CA GLY A 85 7.60 -44.18 1.98
C GLY A 85 7.78 -42.76 1.40
N TYR A 86 8.75 -42.55 0.53
CA TYR A 86 9.00 -41.29 -0.18
C TYR A 86 8.68 -41.43 -1.67
N ASP A 87 8.65 -40.30 -2.37
CA ASP A 87 8.28 -40.23 -3.78
C ASP A 87 9.48 -40.04 -4.71
N PHE A 88 10.52 -39.35 -4.23
CA PHE A 88 11.74 -39.09 -5.00
C PHE A 88 12.96 -38.98 -4.08
N SER A 89 14.09 -39.57 -4.47
CA SER A 89 15.32 -39.58 -3.68
C SER A 89 16.53 -39.22 -4.53
N VAL A 90 17.43 -38.42 -3.95
CA VAL A 90 18.73 -38.07 -4.54
C VAL A 90 19.86 -38.42 -3.56
N LEU A 91 20.96 -38.94 -4.08
CA LEU A 91 22.15 -39.30 -3.32
C LEU A 91 23.28 -38.34 -3.66
N ILE A 92 23.83 -37.71 -2.63
CA ILE A 92 24.91 -36.73 -2.74
C ILE A 92 26.16 -37.35 -2.14
N ASN A 93 27.20 -37.54 -2.96
CA ASN A 93 28.48 -38.02 -2.49
C ASN A 93 29.39 -36.82 -2.11
N LEU A 94 29.78 -36.73 -0.85
CA LEU A 94 30.66 -35.68 -0.33
C LEU A 94 32.09 -35.74 -0.89
N GLU A 95 32.50 -36.89 -1.44
CA GLU A 95 33.82 -37.07 -2.07
C GLU A 95 33.84 -36.54 -3.52
N GLN A 96 32.68 -36.41 -4.16
CA GLN A 96 32.53 -35.99 -5.56
C GLN A 96 31.90 -34.60 -5.66
N LEU A 97 32.34 -33.68 -4.80
CA LEU A 97 31.86 -32.29 -4.82
C LEU A 97 32.70 -31.44 -5.79
N PRO A 98 32.11 -30.38 -6.38
CA PRO A 98 32.86 -29.40 -7.16
C PRO A 98 34.03 -28.80 -6.36
N ALA A 99 35.11 -28.44 -7.04
CA ALA A 99 36.29 -27.85 -6.38
C ALA A 99 36.02 -26.42 -5.91
N ASP A 100 35.23 -25.67 -6.67
CA ASP A 100 34.93 -24.27 -6.40
C ASP A 100 33.83 -24.09 -5.34
N GLN A 101 34.00 -23.07 -4.49
CA GLN A 101 33.08 -22.79 -3.40
C GLN A 101 31.74 -22.25 -3.90
N GLU A 102 31.74 -21.40 -4.93
CA GLU A 102 30.49 -20.86 -5.50
C GLU A 102 29.66 -21.99 -6.14
N GLU A 103 30.31 -22.93 -6.81
CA GLU A 103 29.65 -24.12 -7.38
C GLU A 103 29.05 -25.04 -6.30
N ARG A 104 29.73 -25.20 -5.14
CA ARG A 104 29.19 -25.94 -4.00
C ARG A 104 27.94 -25.29 -3.40
N GLU A 105 27.96 -23.97 -3.25
CA GLU A 105 26.82 -23.22 -2.74
C GLU A 105 25.63 -23.26 -3.71
N ALA A 106 25.90 -23.16 -5.01
CA ALA A 106 24.89 -23.33 -6.06
C ALA A 106 24.30 -24.75 -6.04
N LEU A 107 25.11 -25.77 -5.82
CA LEU A 107 24.66 -27.16 -5.69
C LEU A 107 23.77 -27.36 -4.46
N ALA A 108 24.15 -26.80 -3.30
CA ALA A 108 23.32 -26.84 -2.09
C ALA A 108 21.96 -26.16 -2.32
N MET A 109 21.96 -24.99 -2.97
CA MET A 109 20.74 -24.28 -3.34
C MET A 109 19.86 -25.10 -4.31
N LYS A 110 20.47 -25.80 -5.26
CA LYS A 110 19.78 -26.67 -6.22
C LYS A 110 19.00 -27.78 -5.51
N PHE A 111 19.58 -28.43 -4.51
CA PHE A 111 18.88 -29.44 -3.70
C PHE A 111 17.82 -28.82 -2.78
N ALA A 112 18.06 -27.63 -2.24
CA ALA A 112 17.07 -26.92 -1.44
C ALA A 112 15.82 -26.49 -2.24
N LEU A 113 15.90 -26.44 -3.57
CA LEU A 113 14.78 -26.14 -4.49
C LEU A 113 14.02 -27.39 -4.97
N LEU A 114 14.23 -28.56 -4.38
CA LEU A 114 13.66 -29.84 -4.85
C LEU A 114 12.13 -29.80 -4.99
N LYS A 115 11.40 -29.30 -3.97
CA LYS A 115 9.94 -29.10 -4.04
C LYS A 115 9.54 -28.21 -5.20
N ARG A 116 10.20 -27.05 -5.33
CA ARG A 116 9.92 -26.05 -6.37
C ARG A 116 10.07 -26.66 -7.75
N ASN A 117 11.14 -27.43 -7.97
CA ASN A 117 11.44 -28.05 -9.25
C ASN A 117 10.45 -29.17 -9.59
N ALA A 118 10.07 -30.01 -8.62
CA ALA A 118 9.01 -31.02 -8.83
C ALA A 118 7.67 -30.37 -9.21
N MET A 119 7.27 -29.30 -8.50
CA MET A 119 6.02 -28.59 -8.76
C MET A 119 6.07 -27.71 -10.03
N ALA A 120 7.23 -27.53 -10.67
CA ALA A 120 7.37 -26.66 -11.85
C ALA A 120 6.82 -27.32 -13.12
N ALA A 121 6.84 -28.65 -13.21
CA ALA A 121 6.53 -29.40 -14.43
C ALA A 121 5.15 -29.06 -15.05
N PRO A 122 4.03 -29.01 -14.31
CA PRO A 122 2.74 -28.63 -14.89
C PRO A 122 2.73 -27.20 -15.46
N PHE A 123 3.50 -26.29 -14.86
CA PHE A 123 3.60 -24.92 -15.34
C PHE A 123 4.46 -24.84 -16.61
N GLU A 124 5.61 -25.52 -16.65
CA GLU A 124 6.44 -25.62 -17.86
C GLU A 124 5.64 -26.20 -19.02
N GLN A 125 4.90 -27.30 -18.79
CA GLN A 125 4.03 -27.91 -19.80
C GLN A 125 2.91 -26.96 -20.27
N ALA A 126 2.30 -26.20 -19.35
CA ALA A 126 1.29 -25.19 -19.71
C ALA A 126 1.87 -24.10 -20.62
N TYR A 127 3.11 -23.68 -20.36
CA TYR A 127 3.77 -22.65 -21.16
C TYR A 127 4.14 -23.17 -22.55
N GLU A 128 4.65 -24.39 -22.65
CA GLU A 128 4.89 -25.03 -23.95
C GLU A 128 3.59 -25.17 -24.74
N ALA A 129 2.51 -25.62 -24.09
CA ALA A 129 1.19 -25.70 -24.71
C ALA A 129 0.70 -24.32 -25.18
N HIS A 130 0.91 -23.26 -24.40
CA HIS A 130 0.57 -21.89 -24.80
C HIS A 130 1.30 -21.48 -26.09
N TYR A 131 2.61 -21.72 -26.21
CA TYR A 131 3.37 -21.35 -27.41
C TYR A 131 2.90 -22.14 -28.64
N LYS A 132 2.62 -23.44 -28.50
CA LYS A 132 2.05 -24.27 -29.58
C LYS A 132 0.68 -23.73 -30.02
N LEU A 133 -0.23 -23.49 -29.07
CA LEU A 133 -1.57 -22.95 -29.35
C LEU A 133 -1.51 -21.54 -29.95
N LYS A 134 -0.54 -20.72 -29.56
CA LYS A 134 -0.33 -19.38 -30.11
C LYS A 134 0.15 -19.43 -31.56
N GLU A 135 1.05 -20.34 -31.90
CA GLU A 135 1.49 -20.58 -33.27
C GLU A 135 0.35 -21.11 -34.14
N GLU A 136 -0.44 -22.05 -33.64
CA GLU A 136 -1.63 -22.55 -34.34
C GLU A 136 -2.67 -21.44 -34.56
N ALA A 137 -2.97 -20.64 -33.52
CA ALA A 137 -3.91 -19.53 -33.61
C ALA A 137 -3.46 -18.44 -34.59
N SER A 138 -2.16 -18.24 -34.78
CA SER A 138 -1.64 -17.26 -35.75
C SER A 138 -1.98 -17.59 -37.21
N LYS A 139 -2.39 -18.83 -37.48
CA LYS A 139 -2.81 -19.30 -38.82
C LYS A 139 -4.27 -18.96 -39.14
N PHE A 140 -5.06 -18.55 -38.15
CA PHE A 140 -6.50 -18.29 -38.29
C PHE A 140 -6.84 -16.87 -37.85
N THR A 141 -7.85 -16.26 -38.45
CA THR A 141 -8.49 -15.06 -37.90
C THR A 141 -9.31 -15.42 -36.65
N SER A 142 -9.49 -14.47 -35.73
CA SER A 142 -10.17 -14.66 -34.43
C SER A 142 -11.53 -15.36 -34.56
N GLU A 143 -12.24 -15.10 -35.66
CA GLU A 143 -13.59 -15.59 -35.95
C GLU A 143 -13.63 -16.96 -36.68
N GLU A 144 -12.51 -17.44 -37.20
CA GLU A 144 -12.40 -18.72 -37.93
C GLU A 144 -11.62 -19.79 -37.15
N ALA A 145 -11.07 -19.46 -35.98
CA ALA A 145 -10.30 -20.41 -35.18
C ALA A 145 -11.15 -21.66 -34.80
N PRO A 146 -10.61 -22.89 -35.00
CA PRO A 146 -11.28 -24.13 -34.60
C PRO A 146 -11.65 -24.13 -33.12
N GLN A 147 -12.73 -24.82 -32.76
CA GLN A 147 -13.26 -24.84 -31.39
C GLN A 147 -12.21 -25.28 -30.35
N GLY A 148 -11.33 -26.24 -30.70
CA GLY A 148 -10.23 -26.66 -29.82
C GLY A 148 -9.18 -25.57 -29.53
N VAL A 149 -8.86 -24.70 -30.49
CA VAL A 149 -7.92 -23.58 -30.30
C VAL A 149 -8.56 -22.46 -29.45
N ARG A 150 -9.89 -22.33 -29.52
CA ARG A 150 -10.67 -21.38 -28.70
C ARG A 150 -10.84 -21.85 -27.25
N GLU A 151 -11.13 -23.14 -27.06
CA GLU A 151 -11.32 -23.72 -25.73
C GLU A 151 -9.99 -23.85 -24.96
N GLY A 152 -8.87 -23.88 -25.67
CA GLY A 152 -7.52 -23.95 -25.11
C GLY A 152 -7.07 -25.37 -24.80
N GLY A 153 -5.95 -25.48 -24.08
CA GLY A 153 -5.42 -26.78 -23.64
C GLY A 153 -6.26 -27.41 -22.53
N GLN A 154 -5.95 -28.69 -22.25
CA GLN A 154 -6.52 -29.42 -21.13
C GLN A 154 -6.18 -28.74 -19.80
N VAL A 155 -7.12 -28.79 -18.85
CA VAL A 155 -6.90 -28.31 -17.49
C VAL A 155 -6.05 -29.33 -16.73
N MET A 156 -4.91 -28.89 -16.23
CA MET A 156 -4.05 -29.68 -15.35
C MET A 156 -4.43 -29.37 -13.90
N ALA A 157 -4.88 -30.38 -13.16
CA ALA A 157 -5.26 -30.26 -11.75
C ALA A 157 -4.17 -30.85 -10.86
N ILE A 158 -3.75 -30.10 -9.84
CA ILE A 158 -2.71 -30.48 -8.89
C ILE A 158 -3.29 -30.41 -7.48
N HIS A 159 -3.56 -31.56 -6.87
CA HIS A 159 -4.15 -31.65 -5.53
C HIS A 159 -3.09 -31.62 -4.44
N TYR A 160 -2.44 -30.47 -4.28
CA TYR A 160 -1.32 -30.30 -3.35
C TYR A 160 -1.73 -30.37 -1.86
N ARG A 161 -3.02 -30.23 -1.55
CA ARG A 161 -3.61 -30.46 -0.21
C ARG A 161 -4.95 -31.20 -0.35
N GLU A 162 -5.49 -31.69 0.78
CA GLU A 162 -6.72 -32.49 0.81
C GLU A 162 -7.96 -31.75 0.28
N GLU A 163 -8.10 -30.45 0.59
CA GLU A 163 -9.26 -29.63 0.22
C GLU A 163 -8.88 -28.47 -0.72
N GLU A 164 -7.62 -28.39 -1.17
CA GLU A 164 -7.12 -27.31 -2.02
C GLU A 164 -6.38 -27.88 -3.23
N ALA A 165 -6.58 -27.24 -4.37
CA ALA A 165 -5.96 -27.61 -5.64
C ALA A 165 -5.54 -26.39 -6.45
N ILE A 166 -4.49 -26.57 -7.26
CA ILE A 166 -4.05 -25.63 -8.29
C ILE A 166 -4.50 -26.18 -9.64
N TYR A 167 -5.17 -25.35 -10.42
CA TYR A 167 -5.55 -25.67 -11.78
C TYR A 167 -4.77 -24.78 -12.74
N VAL A 168 -4.17 -25.37 -13.76
CA VAL A 168 -3.42 -24.65 -14.79
C VAL A 168 -4.03 -24.94 -16.14
N LYS A 169 -4.42 -23.90 -16.87
CA LYS A 169 -4.99 -24.01 -18.21
C LYS A 169 -4.25 -23.08 -19.17
N ALA A 170 -3.74 -23.65 -20.26
CA ALA A 170 -3.15 -22.90 -21.35
C ALA A 170 -4.22 -22.46 -22.36
N SER A 171 -4.08 -21.26 -22.91
CA SER A 171 -4.89 -20.75 -24.02
C SER A 171 -3.95 -20.08 -25.02
N HIS A 172 -4.42 -19.79 -26.24
CA HIS A 172 -3.56 -19.19 -27.28
C HIS A 172 -3.05 -17.78 -26.93
N ASP A 173 -3.78 -17.02 -26.11
CA ASP A 173 -3.47 -15.63 -25.75
C ASP A 173 -2.95 -15.45 -24.31
N ARG A 174 -3.12 -16.44 -23.44
CA ARG A 174 -2.80 -16.38 -22.00
C ARG A 174 -2.60 -17.77 -21.39
N VAL A 175 -2.00 -17.81 -20.19
CA VAL A 175 -2.07 -18.97 -19.29
C VAL A 175 -2.80 -18.57 -18.02
N THR A 176 -3.78 -19.36 -17.63
CA THR A 176 -4.63 -19.12 -16.47
C THR A 176 -4.27 -20.11 -15.36
N VAL A 177 -3.93 -19.59 -14.18
CA VAL A 177 -3.63 -20.38 -12.97
C VAL A 177 -4.70 -20.08 -11.94
N ILE A 178 -5.41 -21.10 -11.47
CA ILE A 178 -6.53 -20.97 -10.53
C ILE A 178 -6.17 -21.71 -9.25
N PHE A 179 -6.11 -20.98 -8.14
CA PHE A 179 -5.98 -21.54 -6.80
C PHE A 179 -7.37 -21.71 -6.20
N SER A 180 -7.71 -22.93 -5.79
CA SER A 180 -8.83 -23.16 -4.88
C SER A 180 -8.27 -23.19 -3.46
N THR A 181 -8.70 -22.23 -2.63
CA THR A 181 -8.25 -22.13 -1.23
C THR A 181 -9.45 -22.16 -0.29
N VAL A 182 -9.30 -22.84 0.84
CA VAL A 182 -10.34 -22.97 1.86
C VAL A 182 -10.02 -22.05 3.03
N PHE A 183 -11.01 -21.27 3.45
CA PHE A 183 -10.91 -20.46 4.67
C PHE A 183 -11.75 -21.08 5.77
N ARG A 184 -11.12 -21.83 6.66
CA ARG A 184 -11.79 -22.47 7.80
C ARG A 184 -12.32 -21.45 8.81
N GLU A 185 -11.60 -20.36 9.02
CA GLU A 185 -12.03 -19.28 9.89
C GLU A 185 -12.73 -18.17 9.12
N GLU A 186 -13.91 -17.75 9.58
CA GLU A 186 -14.63 -16.63 9.00
C GLU A 186 -13.79 -15.33 9.01
N THR A 187 -12.98 -15.12 10.06
CA THR A 187 -12.09 -13.96 10.12
C THR A 187 -11.06 -13.96 8.99
N ASP A 188 -10.44 -15.11 8.70
CA ASP A 188 -9.48 -15.27 7.60
C ASP A 188 -10.15 -15.09 6.24
N ARG A 189 -11.41 -15.55 6.09
CA ARG A 189 -12.20 -15.30 4.88
C ARG A 189 -12.39 -13.81 4.63
N VAL A 190 -12.69 -13.03 5.67
CA VAL A 190 -12.84 -11.57 5.56
C VAL A 190 -11.51 -10.89 5.24
N PHE A 191 -10.42 -11.24 5.94
CA PHE A 191 -9.09 -10.71 5.61
C PHE A 191 -8.70 -11.06 4.17
N GLY A 192 -8.85 -12.32 3.78
CA GLY A 192 -8.55 -12.80 2.45
C GLY A 192 -9.29 -12.02 1.37
N ARG A 193 -10.58 -11.77 1.56
CA ARG A 193 -11.38 -10.94 0.63
C ARG A 193 -10.80 -9.53 0.47
N VAL A 194 -10.39 -8.89 1.56
CA VAL A 194 -9.79 -7.54 1.52
C VAL A 194 -8.44 -7.57 0.81
N PHE A 195 -7.58 -8.56 1.11
CA PHE A 195 -6.30 -8.72 0.44
C PHE A 195 -6.46 -8.90 -1.07
N ILE A 196 -7.32 -9.83 -1.51
CA ILE A 196 -7.51 -10.08 -2.94
C ILE A 196 -8.14 -8.87 -3.65
N GLN A 197 -9.07 -8.16 -3.01
CA GLN A 197 -9.59 -6.91 -3.54
C GLN A 197 -8.46 -5.89 -3.77
N GLU A 198 -7.52 -5.76 -2.84
CA GLU A 198 -6.34 -4.90 -3.01
C GLU A 198 -5.43 -5.40 -4.15
N PHE A 199 -5.25 -6.70 -4.34
CA PHE A 199 -4.52 -7.27 -5.50
C PHE A 199 -5.17 -6.87 -6.83
N VAL A 200 -6.50 -6.99 -6.93
CA VAL A 200 -7.27 -6.59 -8.13
C VAL A 200 -7.10 -5.10 -8.41
N ASP A 201 -7.18 -4.26 -7.37
CA ASP A 201 -7.09 -2.81 -7.50
C ASP A 201 -5.64 -2.28 -7.62
N ALA A 202 -4.63 -3.06 -7.25
CA ALA A 202 -3.22 -2.69 -7.37
C ALA A 202 -2.80 -2.48 -8.83
N ARG A 203 -3.32 -3.32 -9.73
CA ARG A 203 -3.09 -3.18 -11.19
C ARG A 203 -3.62 -1.85 -11.73
N ARG A 204 -4.74 -1.36 -11.17
CA ARG A 204 -5.36 -0.08 -11.57
C ARG A 204 -4.60 1.14 -11.04
N ARG A 205 -3.97 1.02 -9.87
CA ARG A 205 -3.34 2.15 -9.15
C ARG A 205 -1.85 2.33 -9.44
N ALA A 206 -1.09 1.23 -9.50
CA ALA A 206 0.38 1.30 -9.41
C ALA A 206 1.12 0.48 -10.48
N ILE A 207 0.63 -0.71 -10.86
CA ILE A 207 1.41 -1.67 -11.67
C ILE A 207 0.57 -2.21 -12.84
N GLN A 208 0.51 -1.47 -13.95
CA GLN A 208 -0.29 -1.85 -15.12
C GLN A 208 0.21 -3.11 -15.83
N ASN A 209 1.52 -3.37 -15.74
CA ASN A 209 2.20 -4.50 -16.40
C ASN A 209 2.15 -5.80 -15.62
N ALA A 210 1.52 -5.84 -14.44
CA ALA A 210 1.38 -7.07 -13.65
C ALA A 210 0.32 -8.02 -14.24
N PRO A 211 0.37 -9.31 -13.88
CA PRO A 211 -0.71 -10.27 -14.13
C PRO A 211 -2.06 -9.75 -13.63
N GLN A 212 -3.12 -10.15 -14.32
CA GLN A 212 -4.47 -9.86 -13.84
C GLN A 212 -4.85 -10.91 -12.79
N VAL A 213 -5.44 -10.44 -11.68
CA VAL A 213 -5.96 -11.29 -10.61
C VAL A 213 -7.48 -11.15 -10.59
N LEU A 214 -8.19 -12.25 -10.39
CA LEU A 214 -9.63 -12.31 -10.22
C LEU A 214 -9.95 -13.19 -9.00
N PHE A 215 -11.09 -12.94 -8.37
CA PHE A 215 -11.57 -13.73 -7.25
C PHE A 215 -13.06 -13.98 -7.36
N ARG A 216 -13.45 -15.23 -7.13
CA ARG A 216 -14.84 -15.68 -7.10
C ARG A 216 -15.00 -16.76 -6.04
N ASN A 217 -16.19 -16.86 -5.46
CA ASN A 217 -16.54 -17.99 -4.59
C ASN A 217 -17.05 -19.19 -5.41
N ASP A 218 -17.63 -18.92 -6.58
CA ASP A 218 -18.02 -19.95 -7.53
C ASP A 218 -16.86 -20.32 -8.46
N PRO A 219 -16.74 -21.60 -8.85
CA PRO A 219 -15.74 -22.06 -9.80
C PRO A 219 -15.85 -21.27 -11.13
N PRO A 220 -14.73 -20.77 -11.67
CA PRO A 220 -14.70 -20.15 -12.99
C PRO A 220 -15.16 -21.11 -14.09
N LEU A 221 -15.58 -20.56 -15.24
CA LEU A 221 -16.05 -21.35 -16.39
C LEU A 221 -14.97 -22.32 -16.89
N GLU A 222 -13.70 -21.95 -16.71
CA GLU A 222 -12.54 -22.76 -17.06
C GLU A 222 -12.44 -24.08 -16.30
N LEU A 223 -13.12 -24.22 -15.15
CA LEU A 223 -13.15 -25.42 -14.33
C LEU A 223 -14.44 -26.25 -14.49
N GLN A 224 -15.32 -25.89 -15.42
CA GLN A 224 -16.53 -26.68 -15.67
C GLN A 224 -16.18 -28.09 -16.13
N GLY A 225 -16.77 -29.09 -15.48
CA GLY A 225 -16.56 -30.50 -15.81
C GLY A 225 -15.28 -31.12 -15.23
N VAL A 226 -14.47 -30.36 -14.48
CA VAL A 226 -13.30 -30.91 -13.78
C VAL A 226 -13.77 -31.77 -12.59
N PRO A 227 -13.32 -33.03 -12.46
CA PRO A 227 -13.70 -33.90 -11.35
C PRO A 227 -13.34 -33.27 -10.00
N GLY A 228 -14.24 -33.35 -9.02
CA GLY A 228 -14.03 -32.78 -7.68
C GLY A 228 -14.31 -31.28 -7.55
N VAL A 229 -14.50 -30.55 -8.66
CA VAL A 229 -14.94 -29.15 -8.65
C VAL A 229 -16.48 -29.11 -8.66
N GLN A 230 -17.09 -28.81 -7.52
CA GLN A 230 -18.53 -28.63 -7.41
C GLN A 230 -18.88 -27.26 -6.83
N HIS A 231 -20.06 -26.74 -7.19
CA HIS A 231 -20.63 -25.57 -6.55
C HIS A 231 -21.04 -25.95 -5.12
N THR A 232 -20.17 -25.68 -4.14
CA THR A 232 -20.48 -25.98 -2.73
C THR A 232 -21.60 -25.09 -2.19
N GLY A 233 -21.93 -23.95 -2.83
CA GLY A 233 -23.02 -23.06 -2.44
C GLY A 233 -22.84 -22.35 -1.08
N THR A 234 -21.96 -22.87 -0.23
CA THR A 234 -21.62 -22.38 1.12
C THR A 234 -20.58 -21.24 1.11
N GLY A 235 -19.88 -21.04 -0.01
CA GLY A 235 -18.88 -19.97 -0.17
C GLY A 235 -17.65 -20.13 0.75
N GLU A 236 -17.36 -21.36 1.18
CA GLU A 236 -16.19 -21.73 2.00
C GLU A 236 -14.91 -21.82 1.17
N ILE A 237 -15.07 -22.23 -0.11
CA ILE A 237 -14.00 -22.28 -1.09
C ILE A 237 -13.93 -20.95 -1.83
N GLY A 238 -12.74 -20.36 -1.89
CA GLY A 238 -12.43 -19.21 -2.71
C GLY A 238 -11.54 -19.60 -3.89
N TYR A 239 -11.91 -19.16 -5.09
CA TYR A 239 -11.13 -19.33 -6.31
C TYR A 239 -10.38 -18.04 -6.63
N VAL A 240 -9.06 -18.07 -6.51
CA VAL A 240 -8.17 -16.97 -6.93
C VAL A 240 -7.57 -17.31 -8.29
N THR A 241 -7.88 -16.52 -9.31
CA THR A 241 -7.42 -16.74 -10.68
C THR A 241 -6.36 -15.71 -11.07
N PHE A 242 -5.18 -16.19 -11.45
CA PHE A 242 -4.11 -15.41 -12.07
C PHE A 242 -4.12 -15.62 -13.57
N VAL A 243 -4.17 -14.52 -14.33
CA VAL A 243 -4.09 -14.53 -15.79
C VAL A 243 -2.73 -13.98 -16.21
N LEU A 244 -1.90 -14.88 -16.73
CA LEU A 244 -0.55 -14.61 -17.22
C LEU A 244 -0.57 -14.37 -18.73
N PHE A 245 -0.38 -13.11 -19.13
CA PHE A 245 -0.21 -12.70 -20.53
C PHE A 245 1.21 -13.00 -21.07
N PRO A 246 1.42 -13.02 -22.41
CA PRO A 246 2.69 -13.42 -23.03
C PRO A 246 3.93 -12.67 -22.53
N ARG A 247 3.77 -11.42 -22.06
CA ARG A 247 4.84 -10.63 -21.44
C ARG A 247 5.41 -11.22 -20.14
N HIS A 248 4.65 -12.09 -19.47
CA HIS A 248 5.07 -12.81 -18.26
C HIS A 248 5.64 -14.18 -18.62
N LEU A 249 5.37 -14.68 -19.81
CA LEU A 249 5.68 -16.04 -20.26
C LEU A 249 6.98 -16.12 -21.05
N THR A 250 7.80 -15.07 -21.03
CA THR A 250 9.07 -15.07 -21.76
C THR A 250 10.04 -16.08 -21.12
N PRO A 251 10.85 -16.80 -21.92
CA PRO A 251 11.74 -17.84 -21.40
C PRO A 251 12.65 -17.34 -20.26
N GLN A 252 13.08 -16.08 -20.30
CA GLN A 252 13.94 -15.49 -19.27
C GLN A 252 13.22 -15.24 -17.94
N ARG A 253 11.90 -14.99 -17.97
CA ARG A 253 11.12 -14.66 -16.76
C ARG A 253 10.40 -15.87 -16.19
N MET A 254 10.15 -16.87 -17.02
CA MET A 254 9.37 -18.06 -16.70
C MET A 254 9.82 -18.73 -15.38
N PRO A 255 11.13 -18.98 -15.12
CA PRO A 255 11.54 -19.63 -13.87
C PRO A 255 11.13 -18.82 -12.62
N VAL A 256 11.27 -17.50 -12.67
CA VAL A 256 10.93 -16.60 -11.56
C VAL A 256 9.42 -16.52 -11.35
N VAL A 257 8.64 -16.52 -12.44
CA VAL A 257 7.17 -16.50 -12.39
C VAL A 257 6.64 -17.80 -11.79
N ILE A 258 7.22 -18.95 -12.15
CA ILE A 258 6.87 -20.25 -11.57
C ILE A 258 7.13 -20.26 -10.07
N SER A 259 8.31 -19.83 -9.62
CA SER A 259 8.64 -19.79 -8.19
C SER A 259 7.70 -18.87 -7.40
N HIS A 260 7.34 -17.71 -7.96
CA HIS A 260 6.40 -16.77 -7.33
C HIS A 260 4.97 -17.31 -7.27
N ILE A 261 4.48 -17.91 -8.35
CA ILE A 261 3.08 -18.33 -8.43
C ILE A 261 2.85 -19.53 -7.51
N GLN A 262 3.79 -20.48 -7.45
CA GLN A 262 3.70 -21.66 -6.57
C GLN A 262 3.59 -21.27 -5.09
N THR A 263 4.33 -20.26 -4.65
CA THR A 263 4.34 -19.79 -3.25
C THR A 263 3.19 -18.85 -2.90
N PHE A 264 2.31 -18.52 -3.85
CA PHE A 264 1.23 -17.55 -3.66
C PHE A 264 0.33 -17.90 -2.47
N ARG A 265 -0.10 -19.16 -2.35
CA ARG A 265 -1.05 -19.56 -1.30
C ARG A 265 -0.43 -19.40 0.08
N ASP A 266 0.81 -19.84 0.28
CA ASP A 266 1.49 -19.70 1.56
C ASP A 266 1.81 -18.24 1.87
N TYR A 267 2.24 -17.47 0.87
CA TYR A 267 2.42 -16.02 0.98
C TYR A 267 1.13 -15.35 1.47
N PHE A 268 0.01 -15.71 0.85
CA PHE A 268 -1.28 -15.11 1.14
C PHE A 268 -1.76 -15.44 2.56
N HIS A 269 -1.68 -16.71 2.97
CA HIS A 269 -2.01 -17.14 4.34
C HIS A 269 -1.05 -16.58 5.39
N TYR A 270 0.23 -16.44 5.06
CA TYR A 270 1.24 -15.80 5.93
C TYR A 270 0.87 -14.33 6.20
N HIS A 271 0.53 -13.56 5.18
CA HIS A 271 0.20 -12.14 5.34
C HIS A 271 -1.12 -11.88 6.04
N ILE A 272 -2.09 -12.80 5.91
CA ILE A 272 -3.31 -12.77 6.72
C ILE A 272 -2.96 -12.93 8.20
N LYS A 273 -2.15 -13.94 8.55
CA LYS A 273 -1.69 -14.16 9.93
C LYS A 273 -0.85 -13.00 10.47
N ALA A 274 0.05 -12.44 9.65
CA ALA A 274 0.84 -11.26 10.00
C ALA A 274 -0.04 -10.03 10.28
N SER A 275 -1.09 -9.84 9.48
CA SER A 275 -2.06 -8.74 9.68
C SER A 275 -2.87 -8.92 10.96
N LYS A 276 -3.30 -10.15 11.27
CA LYS A 276 -3.93 -10.47 12.56
C LYS A 276 -2.99 -10.12 13.72
N ALA A 277 -1.73 -10.56 13.67
CA ALA A 277 -0.73 -10.24 14.70
C ALA A 277 -0.51 -8.72 14.86
N TYR A 278 -0.49 -7.98 13.76
CA TYR A 278 -0.40 -6.52 13.77
C TYR A 278 -1.61 -5.88 14.46
N ILE A 279 -2.82 -6.33 14.15
CA ILE A 279 -4.05 -5.86 14.81
C ILE A 279 -4.01 -6.17 16.30
N HIS A 280 -3.59 -7.37 16.70
CA HIS A 280 -3.40 -7.72 18.12
C HIS A 280 -2.40 -6.79 18.82
N SER A 281 -1.30 -6.42 18.16
CA SER A 281 -0.34 -5.45 18.71
C SER A 281 -0.97 -4.07 18.90
N ARG A 282 -1.77 -3.60 17.92
CA ARG A 282 -2.51 -2.33 18.03
C ARG A 282 -3.56 -2.36 19.14
N MET A 283 -4.29 -3.45 19.28
CA MET A 283 -5.27 -3.65 20.35
C MET A 283 -4.59 -3.61 21.71
N ARG A 284 -3.50 -4.36 21.91
CA ARG A 284 -2.72 -4.34 23.16
C ARG A 284 -2.23 -2.93 23.52
N LYS A 285 -1.75 -2.17 22.52
CA LYS A 285 -1.35 -0.77 22.73
C LYS A 285 -2.52 0.08 23.20
N ARG A 286 -3.71 -0.05 22.58
CA ARG A 286 -4.91 0.69 23.00
C ARG A 286 -5.40 0.29 24.39
N THR A 287 -5.38 -0.98 24.72
CA THR A 287 -5.69 -1.45 26.07
C THR A 287 -4.72 -0.88 27.10
N ALA A 288 -3.42 -0.82 26.78
CA ALA A 288 -2.43 -0.20 27.66
C ALA A 288 -2.69 1.31 27.84
N ASP A 289 -3.04 2.03 26.78
CA ASP A 289 -3.44 3.45 26.85
C ASP A 289 -4.66 3.61 27.78
N PHE A 290 -5.69 2.78 27.64
CA PHE A 290 -6.89 2.84 28.48
C PHE A 290 -6.60 2.49 29.94
N LEU A 291 -5.77 1.48 30.20
CA LEU A 291 -5.34 1.15 31.56
C LEU A 291 -4.55 2.29 32.20
N GLN A 292 -3.75 3.03 31.42
CA GLN A 292 -3.06 4.22 31.93
C GLN A 292 -4.05 5.32 32.34
N VAL A 293 -5.09 5.56 31.53
CA VAL A 293 -6.17 6.50 31.87
C VAL A 293 -6.89 6.07 33.16
N LEU A 294 -7.23 4.78 33.29
CA LEU A 294 -7.86 4.24 34.49
C LEU A 294 -6.97 4.39 35.73
N ARG A 295 -5.66 4.15 35.61
CA ARG A 295 -4.70 4.36 36.71
C ARG A 295 -4.63 5.82 37.13
N ARG A 296 -4.63 6.76 36.18
CA ARG A 296 -4.65 8.21 36.47
C ARG A 296 -5.96 8.67 37.12
N ALA A 297 -7.06 7.98 36.86
CA ALA A 297 -8.36 8.27 37.47
C ALA A 297 -8.48 7.73 38.90
N ARG A 298 -7.58 6.84 39.34
CA ARG A 298 -7.54 6.44 40.75
C ARG A 298 -6.99 7.60 41.57
N PRO A 299 -7.69 8.06 42.62
CA PRO A 299 -7.15 9.08 43.51
C PRO A 299 -5.87 8.54 44.14
N GLU A 300 -4.79 9.30 44.05
CA GLU A 300 -3.62 9.05 44.90
C GLU A 300 -4.07 9.34 46.33
N ASN A 301 -4.06 8.32 47.19
CA ASN A 301 -4.11 8.58 48.62
C ASN A 301 -2.82 9.32 48.95
N GLU A 302 -2.87 10.64 49.05
CA GLU A 302 -1.86 11.37 49.79
C GLU A 302 -1.83 10.72 51.18
N GLU A 303 -0.77 9.93 51.45
CA GLU A 303 -0.44 9.57 52.81
C GLU A 303 -0.21 10.90 53.53
N ARG A 304 -1.27 11.41 54.18
CA ARG A 304 -1.14 12.50 55.14
C ARG A 304 -0.07 12.04 56.09
N GLU A 305 1.11 12.67 56.05
CA GLU A 305 2.11 12.52 57.09
C GLU A 305 1.39 12.71 58.43
N ARG A 306 1.19 11.62 59.17
CA ARG A 306 0.58 11.67 60.49
C ARG A 306 1.58 12.37 61.40
N LYS A 307 1.49 13.69 61.49
CA LYS A 307 2.18 14.47 62.52
C LYS A 307 1.57 14.09 63.87
N THR A 308 2.33 13.41 64.71
CA THR A 308 1.99 13.26 66.14
C THR A 308 1.96 14.63 66.80
N ALA A 309 0.99 14.85 67.69
CA ALA A 309 0.68 16.13 68.36
C ALA A 309 1.83 16.75 69.19
N THR A 310 2.97 16.08 69.30
CA THR A 310 4.21 16.60 69.87
C THR A 310 5.25 16.67 68.75
N GLY A 311 5.48 17.86 68.20
CA GLY A 311 6.33 18.09 67.03
C GLY A 311 7.81 17.74 67.22
N ARG A 312 8.15 16.45 67.23
CA ARG A 312 9.52 15.94 67.07
C ARG A 312 9.61 15.05 65.83
N ARG A 313 10.50 15.43 64.91
CA ARG A 313 10.89 14.58 63.77
C ARG A 313 11.66 13.38 64.33
N ARG A 314 11.16 12.17 64.10
CA ARG A 314 11.98 10.96 64.28
C ARG A 314 12.90 10.87 63.06
N GLY A 315 14.21 10.98 63.33
CA GLY A 315 15.25 10.93 62.32
C GLY A 315 15.25 9.61 61.55
N ASN A 316 15.64 9.72 60.29
CA ASN A 316 15.92 8.62 59.39
C ASN A 316 16.95 7.68 60.02
N ILE A 317 16.55 6.44 60.32
CA ILE A 317 17.48 5.32 60.50
C ILE A 317 17.53 4.58 59.17
N TRP A 318 18.60 4.84 58.42
CA TRP A 318 19.02 4.01 57.31
C TRP A 318 19.62 2.73 57.86
N LEU A 319 18.92 1.60 57.71
CA LEU A 319 19.54 0.29 57.68
C LEU A 319 19.57 -0.17 56.22
N HIS A 320 20.74 -0.04 55.60
CA HIS A 320 21.03 -0.65 54.32
C HIS A 320 21.16 -2.18 54.47
N GLY A 321 20.31 -2.91 53.76
CA GLY A 321 20.50 -4.32 53.43
C GLY A 321 19.87 -4.60 52.07
N PRO A 322 20.59 -5.16 51.08
CA PRO A 322 20.06 -5.36 49.75
C PRO A 322 19.33 -6.72 49.71
N ARG A 323 18.00 -6.70 49.53
CA ARG A 323 17.29 -7.87 49.01
C ARG A 323 16.28 -7.44 47.94
N VAL A 324 16.72 -7.67 46.71
CA VAL A 324 15.87 -7.81 45.53
C VAL A 324 14.89 -8.96 45.80
N THR A 325 13.62 -8.65 46.02
CA THR A 325 12.51 -9.58 45.79
C THR A 325 11.28 -8.76 45.37
N ASN A 326 11.16 -8.55 44.06
CA ASN A 326 9.97 -7.94 43.47
C ASN A 326 8.93 -9.06 43.30
N MET A 327 8.28 -9.45 44.39
CA MET A 327 7.18 -10.41 44.38
C MET A 327 5.89 -9.62 44.11
N MET A 328 5.43 -9.63 42.84
CA MET A 328 4.12 -9.11 42.48
C MET A 328 3.05 -10.02 43.09
N VAL A 329 2.39 -9.54 44.15
CA VAL A 329 1.17 -10.14 44.68
C VAL A 329 -0.04 -9.54 43.96
N TRP A 330 -0.81 -10.40 43.31
CA TRP A 330 -2.09 -10.13 42.65
C TRP A 330 -3.20 -9.83 43.68
N PRO A 331 -4.12 -8.86 43.46
CA PRO A 331 -5.22 -8.61 44.39
C PRO A 331 -6.52 -9.24 43.88
N PHE A 332 -6.71 -10.52 44.16
CA PHE A 332 -8.05 -11.12 44.27
C PHE A 332 -8.07 -11.97 45.54
N GLY A 333 -8.08 -11.29 46.69
CA GLY A 333 -8.31 -11.90 48.00
C GLY A 333 -9.59 -11.31 48.57
N SER A 334 -10.61 -12.14 48.73
CA SER A 334 -11.88 -11.80 49.37
C SER A 334 -11.66 -11.41 50.84
N SER A 335 -11.90 -10.15 51.18
CA SER A 335 -11.99 -9.73 52.58
C SER A 335 -13.31 -10.26 53.17
N ARG A 336 -13.21 -11.23 54.08
CA ARG A 336 -14.29 -11.57 55.02
C ARG A 336 -14.55 -10.37 55.92
N SER A 337 -15.73 -9.75 55.80
CA SER A 337 -16.25 -8.84 56.82
C SER A 337 -16.83 -9.66 57.97
N ILE A 338 -16.30 -9.40 59.17
CA ILE A 338 -16.84 -9.86 60.45
C ILE A 338 -18.22 -9.21 60.65
N GLY A 339 -19.21 -10.03 60.99
CA GLY A 339 -20.62 -9.63 61.06
C GLY A 339 -20.98 -8.75 62.26
N ASP A 340 -22.03 -7.97 62.07
CA ASP A 340 -22.81 -7.30 63.10
C ASP A 340 -24.21 -7.95 63.12
N PRO A 341 -24.72 -8.48 64.25
CA PRO A 341 -25.93 -9.29 64.26
C PRO A 341 -27.12 -8.43 64.69
N ASN A 342 -27.72 -7.62 63.81
CA ASN A 342 -29.04 -7.02 64.05
C ASN A 342 -29.66 -6.32 62.82
N ASP A 343 -29.76 -7.00 61.67
CA ASP A 343 -30.67 -6.55 60.62
C ASP A 343 -31.33 -7.75 59.92
N ALA A 344 -32.63 -7.94 60.21
CA ALA A 344 -33.47 -8.94 59.59
C ALA A 344 -33.92 -8.45 58.20
N GLU A 345 -33.22 -8.86 57.13
CA GLU A 345 -33.68 -8.67 55.76
C GLU A 345 -34.82 -9.66 55.40
N PRO A 346 -35.83 -9.23 54.60
CA PRO A 346 -36.89 -10.12 54.15
C PRO A 346 -36.36 -11.13 53.12
N LYS A 347 -36.79 -12.40 53.25
CA LYS A 347 -36.43 -13.52 52.35
C LYS A 347 -36.65 -13.15 50.87
N ARG A 348 -35.57 -12.87 50.14
CA ARG A 348 -35.59 -12.71 48.68
C ARG A 348 -35.84 -14.07 48.03
N ARG A 349 -36.93 -14.19 47.26
CA ARG A 349 -37.20 -15.36 46.41
C ARG A 349 -36.18 -15.40 45.26
N PRO A 350 -35.72 -16.59 44.83
CA PRO A 350 -34.86 -16.69 43.65
C PRO A 350 -35.70 -16.44 42.39
N VAL A 351 -35.37 -15.39 41.64
CA VAL A 351 -35.96 -15.11 40.33
C VAL A 351 -35.36 -16.10 39.32
N SER A 352 -36.20 -16.75 38.52
CA SER A 352 -35.76 -17.74 37.54
C SER A 352 -35.13 -17.07 36.32
N TRP A 353 -34.04 -17.65 35.82
CA TRP A 353 -33.31 -17.19 34.63
C TRP A 353 -34.15 -17.18 33.33
N SER A 354 -35.34 -17.78 33.36
CA SER A 354 -36.26 -17.81 32.22
C SER A 354 -37.14 -16.56 32.10
N GLU A 355 -37.19 -15.70 33.13
CA GLU A 355 -37.90 -14.41 33.08
C GLU A 355 -37.01 -13.24 32.60
N SER A 356 -35.68 -13.43 32.48
CA SER A 356 -34.76 -12.39 31.97
C SER A 356 -34.54 -12.44 30.46
N VAL A 357 -35.14 -13.41 29.76
CA VAL A 357 -34.95 -13.59 28.32
C VAL A 357 -36.30 -13.82 27.64
N THR A 358 -36.94 -12.71 27.25
CA THR A 358 -38.02 -12.46 26.26
C THR A 358 -39.09 -11.57 26.90
N ARG A 359 -39.49 -10.39 26.39
CA ARG A 359 -39.61 -9.82 25.04
C ARG A 359 -39.33 -8.30 25.07
N PRO A 360 -39.07 -7.65 23.92
CA PRO A 360 -39.07 -6.20 23.84
C PRO A 360 -40.52 -5.70 23.95
N ASP A 361 -40.83 -5.04 25.06
CA ASP A 361 -41.98 -4.15 25.10
C ASP A 361 -41.69 -2.97 24.16
N ASP A 362 -42.48 -2.90 23.10
CA ASP A 362 -42.56 -1.80 22.15
C ASP A 362 -41.30 -1.60 21.29
N HIS A 363 -41.37 -1.98 20.00
CA HIS A 363 -40.32 -1.70 19.01
C HIS A 363 -39.93 -0.22 19.00
N PHE A 364 -40.85 0.66 19.42
CA PHE A 364 -40.64 2.09 19.57
C PHE A 364 -39.74 2.48 20.75
N GLN A 365 -39.77 1.75 21.87
CA GLN A 365 -38.89 2.00 23.02
C GLN A 365 -37.47 1.52 22.75
N ALA A 366 -37.31 0.33 22.17
CA ALA A 366 -36.01 -0.12 21.66
C ALA A 366 -35.45 0.88 20.63
N ALA A 367 -36.28 1.37 19.69
CA ALA A 367 -35.84 2.40 18.75
C ALA A 367 -35.37 3.69 19.45
N LYS A 368 -36.02 4.13 20.54
CA LYS A 368 -35.60 5.30 21.33
C LYS A 368 -34.29 5.09 22.07
N GLU A 369 -34.02 3.89 22.58
CA GLU A 369 -32.77 3.58 23.29
C GLU A 369 -31.55 3.50 22.34
N TRP A 370 -31.75 2.95 21.13
CA TRP A 370 -30.68 2.83 20.12
C TRP A 370 -30.53 4.08 19.23
N ALA A 371 -31.57 4.92 19.11
CA ALA A 371 -31.56 6.12 18.28
C ALA A 371 -30.37 7.08 18.58
N PRO A 372 -30.01 7.38 19.83
CA PRO A 372 -28.84 8.20 20.12
C PRO A 372 -27.56 7.57 19.59
N MET A 373 -27.36 6.26 19.77
CA MET A 373 -26.15 5.55 19.33
C MET A 373 -26.01 5.56 17.80
N VAL A 374 -27.11 5.29 17.09
CA VAL A 374 -27.15 5.33 15.62
C VAL A 374 -26.96 6.76 15.11
N LEU A 375 -27.63 7.73 15.73
CA LEU A 375 -27.49 9.14 15.38
C LEU A 375 -26.07 9.65 15.59
N PHE A 376 -25.43 9.36 16.74
CA PHE A 376 -24.03 9.72 16.99
C PHE A 376 -23.08 9.04 16.01
N SER A 377 -23.35 7.79 15.63
CA SER A 377 -22.54 7.07 14.63
C SER A 377 -22.67 7.68 13.24
N LEU A 378 -23.89 8.02 12.81
CA LEU A 378 -24.15 8.67 11.52
C LEU A 378 -23.62 10.10 11.47
N VAL A 379 -23.77 10.86 12.56
CA VAL A 379 -23.18 12.21 12.71
C VAL A 379 -21.66 12.11 12.70
N GLY A 380 -21.08 11.11 13.37
CA GLY A 380 -19.65 10.82 13.36
C GLY A 380 -19.13 10.50 11.96
N LEU A 381 -19.79 9.59 11.24
CA LEU A 381 -19.45 9.27 9.85
C LEU A 381 -19.60 10.49 8.92
N GLY A 382 -20.68 11.25 9.07
CA GLY A 382 -20.89 12.50 8.33
C GLY A 382 -19.80 13.53 8.61
N ALA A 383 -19.39 13.68 9.88
CA ALA A 383 -18.29 14.57 10.28
C ALA A 383 -16.94 14.12 9.71
N ILE A 384 -16.66 12.81 9.72
CA ILE A 384 -15.45 12.23 9.11
C ILE A 384 -15.45 12.45 7.60
N GLN A 385 -16.57 12.23 6.93
CA GLN A 385 -16.70 12.41 5.49
C GLN A 385 -16.58 13.89 5.09
N LEU A 386 -17.19 14.79 5.86
CA LEU A 386 -17.04 16.24 5.71
C LEU A 386 -15.58 16.66 5.93
N TYR A 387 -14.90 16.10 6.93
CA TYR A 387 -13.49 16.36 7.17
C TYR A 387 -12.61 15.87 6.01
N ALA A 388 -12.76 14.61 5.60
CA ALA A 388 -11.96 14.00 4.56
C ALA A 388 -12.12 14.70 3.20
N ASN A 389 -13.35 15.11 2.87
CA ASN A 389 -13.65 15.75 1.60
C ASN A 389 -13.35 17.24 1.60
N TYR A 390 -13.72 17.98 2.65
CA TYR A 390 -13.69 19.45 2.62
C TYR A 390 -12.62 20.09 3.51
N LEU A 391 -12.26 19.46 4.64
CA LEU A 391 -11.40 20.07 5.67
C LEU A 391 -9.99 19.50 5.76
N ARG A 392 -9.70 18.43 5.02
CA ARG A 392 -8.36 17.82 4.93
C ARG A 392 -7.41 18.75 4.19
N ARG A 393 -6.26 19.03 4.80
CA ARG A 393 -5.22 19.87 4.22
C ARG A 393 -4.48 19.14 3.09
N ILE A 394 -4.19 19.86 2.01
CA ILE A 394 -3.37 19.45 0.87
C ILE A 394 -1.99 20.10 1.05
N PRO A 395 -0.92 19.30 1.27
CA PRO A 395 0.39 19.84 1.60
C PRO A 395 1.17 20.38 0.39
N GLY A 396 0.92 19.88 -0.82
CA GLY A 396 1.65 20.29 -2.01
C GLY A 396 0.88 20.01 -3.30
N ALA A 397 1.36 20.54 -4.42
CA ALA A 397 0.67 20.45 -5.71
C ALA A 397 0.47 19.01 -6.20
N ALA A 398 1.38 18.09 -5.87
CA ALA A 398 1.27 16.67 -6.21
C ALA A 398 0.11 15.94 -5.53
N HIS A 399 -0.39 16.47 -4.42
CA HIS A 399 -1.47 15.85 -3.65
C HIS A 399 -2.87 16.33 -4.09
N VAL A 400 -2.95 17.20 -5.09
CA VAL A 400 -4.22 17.63 -5.67
C VAL A 400 -4.74 16.57 -6.62
N ARG A 401 -5.93 16.01 -6.32
CA ARG A 401 -6.57 14.99 -7.15
C ARG A 401 -6.99 15.56 -8.50
N GLN A 402 -6.93 14.76 -9.56
CA GLN A 402 -7.31 15.18 -10.92
C GLN A 402 -8.74 15.74 -10.98
N ASN A 403 -9.67 15.13 -10.24
CA ASN A 403 -11.08 15.54 -10.22
C ASN A 403 -11.30 16.91 -9.55
N PHE A 404 -10.31 17.50 -8.87
CA PHE A 404 -10.44 18.83 -8.27
C PHE A 404 -10.19 19.96 -9.27
N PHE A 405 -9.48 19.66 -10.37
CA PHE A 405 -9.28 20.63 -11.43
C PHE A 405 -10.64 20.99 -12.07
N ARG A 406 -10.87 22.29 -12.29
CA ARG A 406 -12.11 22.90 -12.83
C ARG A 406 -13.36 22.80 -11.94
N SER A 407 -13.38 21.90 -10.95
CA SER A 407 -14.54 21.68 -10.07
C SER A 407 -14.42 22.38 -8.72
N ARG A 408 -13.20 22.56 -8.20
CA ARG A 408 -12.98 22.99 -6.82
C ARG A 408 -12.04 24.19 -6.73
N SER A 409 -12.24 25.03 -5.71
CA SER A 409 -11.31 26.09 -5.33
C SER A 409 -10.46 25.71 -4.12
N LEU A 410 -9.19 26.11 -4.11
CA LEU A 410 -8.32 26.03 -2.94
C LEU A 410 -8.36 27.36 -2.18
N PHE A 411 -8.59 27.28 -0.88
CA PHE A 411 -8.49 28.42 0.03
C PHE A 411 -7.21 28.30 0.86
N GLY A 412 -6.43 29.38 0.96
CA GLY A 412 -5.14 29.33 1.61
C GLY A 412 -4.54 30.70 1.90
N ARG A 413 -3.48 30.72 2.69
CA ARG A 413 -2.68 31.92 2.97
C ARG A 413 -1.43 31.93 2.11
N VAL A 414 -1.11 33.07 1.50
CA VAL A 414 0.10 33.23 0.68
C VAL A 414 1.30 33.38 1.60
N THR A 415 2.30 32.51 1.42
CA THR A 415 3.50 32.45 2.29
C THR A 415 4.72 33.11 1.67
N SER A 416 4.88 32.99 0.35
CA SER A 416 5.98 33.61 -0.38
C SER A 416 5.57 33.88 -1.82
N VAL A 417 6.20 34.87 -2.43
CA VAL A 417 6.07 35.22 -3.86
C VAL A 417 7.46 35.12 -4.44
N GLY A 418 7.64 34.23 -5.42
CA GLY A 418 8.96 33.96 -6.03
C GLY A 418 9.19 34.82 -7.27
N ASP A 419 8.17 34.89 -8.13
CA ASP A 419 8.21 35.60 -9.42
C ASP A 419 7.00 36.52 -9.58
N GLY A 420 7.01 37.33 -10.64
CA GLY A 420 5.92 38.23 -10.98
C GLY A 420 4.59 37.54 -11.30
N ASP A 421 4.57 36.24 -11.59
CA ASP A 421 3.35 35.45 -11.89
C ASP A 421 3.16 34.20 -10.99
N ASN A 422 4.09 33.96 -10.05
CA ASN A 422 4.14 32.73 -9.23
C ASN A 422 4.21 33.02 -7.72
N PHE A 423 3.49 32.23 -6.94
CA PHE A 423 3.54 32.31 -5.48
C PHE A 423 3.27 30.95 -4.82
N HIS A 424 3.64 30.85 -3.54
CA HIS A 424 3.37 29.68 -2.70
C HIS A 424 2.15 29.91 -1.80
N LEU A 425 1.23 28.96 -1.86
CA LEU A 425 -0.01 28.93 -1.09
C LEU A 425 0.05 27.87 0.00
N PHE A 426 -0.17 28.26 1.25
CA PHE A 426 -0.42 27.33 2.33
C PHE A 426 -1.92 27.06 2.46
N HIS A 427 -2.35 25.84 2.14
CA HIS A 427 -3.78 25.50 2.14
C HIS A 427 -4.36 25.50 3.56
N THR A 428 -5.41 26.30 3.79
CA THR A 428 -6.11 26.47 5.07
C THR A 428 -7.60 26.19 4.89
N PRO A 429 -8.00 24.92 4.69
CA PRO A 429 -9.38 24.58 4.35
C PRO A 429 -10.35 25.05 5.45
N GLY A 430 -11.45 25.66 5.03
CA GLY A 430 -12.45 26.24 5.94
C GLY A 430 -12.04 27.54 6.63
N GLY A 431 -10.79 27.98 6.50
CA GLY A 431 -10.33 29.27 7.04
C GLY A 431 -10.62 29.46 8.54
N ARG A 432 -10.98 30.68 8.93
CA ARG A 432 -11.25 31.03 10.34
C ARG A 432 -12.39 30.23 10.96
N ALA A 433 -13.38 29.79 10.17
CA ALA A 433 -14.51 29.00 10.66
C ALA A 433 -14.07 27.63 11.21
N VAL A 434 -12.94 27.10 10.75
CA VAL A 434 -12.43 25.76 11.12
C VAL A 434 -11.14 25.89 11.96
N GLY A 435 -11.01 27.00 12.69
CA GLY A 435 -9.93 27.20 13.64
C GLY A 435 -8.66 27.85 13.08
N TRP A 436 -8.55 28.11 11.77
CA TRP A 436 -7.32 28.73 11.24
C TRP A 436 -7.20 30.19 11.69
N GLY A 437 -6.10 30.50 12.40
CA GLY A 437 -5.81 31.82 12.94
C GLY A 437 -6.07 32.01 14.44
N TRP A 438 -6.84 31.12 15.08
CA TRP A 438 -7.10 31.18 16.54
C TRP A 438 -6.85 29.84 17.26
N LEU A 439 -7.05 28.70 16.58
CA LEU A 439 -6.71 27.36 17.08
C LEU A 439 -5.53 26.74 16.30
N ARG A 440 -5.55 26.85 14.97
CA ARG A 440 -4.54 26.34 14.04
C ARG A 440 -3.71 27.50 13.49
N ARG A 441 -2.43 27.57 13.85
CA ARG A 441 -1.51 28.61 13.37
C ARG A 441 -0.90 28.24 12.02
N VAL A 442 -0.66 29.25 11.18
CA VAL A 442 0.08 29.08 9.91
C VAL A 442 1.57 29.27 10.22
N PRO A 443 2.45 28.32 9.89
CA PRO A 443 3.89 28.46 10.07
C PRO A 443 4.47 29.64 9.29
N GLU A 444 5.39 30.39 9.90
CA GLU A 444 6.08 31.51 9.24
C GLU A 444 7.55 31.18 8.88
N GLY A 445 8.15 30.19 9.55
CA GLY A 445 9.55 29.82 9.34
C GLY A 445 9.79 29.10 8.00
N ARG A 446 10.81 29.52 7.24
CA ARG A 446 11.18 28.92 5.94
C ARG A 446 11.36 27.40 6.00
N LYS A 447 12.04 26.87 7.04
CA LYS A 447 12.24 25.42 7.24
C LYS A 447 10.92 24.66 7.42
N GLN A 448 9.93 25.27 8.05
CA GLN A 448 8.62 24.65 8.32
C GLN A 448 7.68 24.69 7.10
N LEU A 449 7.96 25.58 6.14
CA LEU A 449 7.18 25.76 4.91
C LEU A 449 7.72 24.92 3.74
N LYS A 450 8.95 24.42 3.83
CA LYS A 450 9.55 23.51 2.85
C LYS A 450 8.67 22.27 2.66
N ASP A 451 8.35 21.95 1.40
CA ASP A 451 7.50 20.83 0.97
C ASP A 451 6.07 20.80 1.55
N ARG A 452 5.63 21.92 2.14
CA ARG A 452 4.32 22.10 2.79
C ARG A 452 3.51 23.24 2.17
N THR A 453 3.88 23.67 0.98
CA THR A 453 3.18 24.72 0.23
C THR A 453 2.84 24.25 -1.18
N ILE A 454 1.78 24.82 -1.73
CA ILE A 454 1.34 24.57 -3.10
C ILE A 454 1.87 25.72 -3.95
N SER A 455 2.73 25.42 -4.92
CA SER A 455 3.15 26.42 -5.91
C SER A 455 2.01 26.69 -6.89
N VAL A 456 1.65 27.96 -7.04
CA VAL A 456 0.52 28.43 -7.87
C VAL A 456 1.04 29.44 -8.89
N ARG A 457 0.66 29.22 -10.16
CA ARG A 457 0.88 30.13 -11.28
C ARG A 457 -0.42 30.81 -11.69
N LEU A 458 -0.39 32.12 -11.88
CA LEU A 458 -1.56 32.88 -12.32
C LEU A 458 -1.98 32.46 -13.75
N ALA A 459 -3.25 32.10 -13.89
CA ALA A 459 -3.82 31.69 -15.18
C ALA A 459 -3.95 32.88 -16.14
N GLY A 460 -3.47 32.72 -17.38
CA GLY A 460 -3.62 33.70 -18.45
C GLY A 460 -2.80 34.98 -18.31
N VAL A 461 -1.88 35.04 -17.33
CA VAL A 461 -1.02 36.18 -17.03
C VAL A 461 0.43 35.80 -17.25
N ASP A 462 1.18 36.61 -17.98
CA ASP A 462 2.63 36.46 -18.15
C ASP A 462 3.33 37.76 -17.74
N ALA A 463 4.06 37.71 -16.62
CA ALA A 463 4.77 38.85 -16.07
C ALA A 463 6.20 38.94 -16.65
N PRO A 464 6.83 40.13 -16.66
CA PRO A 464 8.22 40.27 -17.08
C PRO A 464 9.15 39.43 -16.19
N GLU A 465 10.09 38.72 -16.81
CA GLU A 465 11.00 37.81 -16.12
C GLU A 465 12.07 38.55 -15.30
N GLY A 466 12.31 38.10 -14.07
CA GLY A 466 13.38 38.60 -13.23
C GLY A 466 14.76 38.10 -13.67
N ALA A 467 15.82 38.65 -13.07
CA ALA A 467 17.17 38.14 -13.30
C ALA A 467 17.28 36.71 -12.76
N HIS A 468 17.67 35.77 -13.63
CA HIS A 468 17.74 34.35 -13.28
C HIS A 468 18.86 33.66 -14.04
N PHE A 469 19.75 32.95 -13.34
CA PHE A 469 20.92 32.22 -13.88
C PHE A 469 21.72 33.00 -14.94
N GLY A 470 22.24 34.18 -14.57
CA GLY A 470 23.10 34.99 -15.45
C GLY A 470 22.37 35.84 -16.50
N ARG A 471 21.03 35.72 -16.62
CA ARG A 471 20.24 36.52 -17.56
C ARG A 471 19.83 37.88 -16.98
N PRO A 472 19.89 38.98 -17.76
CA PRO A 472 19.50 40.31 -17.29
C PRO A 472 17.99 40.40 -17.08
N ALA A 473 17.55 40.99 -15.97
CA ALA A 473 16.12 41.16 -15.68
C ALA A 473 15.41 41.98 -16.79
N GLN A 474 14.19 41.60 -17.15
CA GLN A 474 13.38 42.43 -18.05
C GLN A 474 12.99 43.75 -17.35
N PRO A 475 12.81 44.84 -18.11
CA PRO A 475 12.20 46.06 -17.59
C PRO A 475 10.87 45.75 -16.89
N PHE A 476 10.58 46.44 -15.78
CA PHE A 476 9.37 46.26 -14.96
C PHE A 476 9.20 44.91 -14.23
N SER A 477 10.13 43.96 -14.35
CA SER A 477 10.08 42.67 -13.60
C SER A 477 10.09 42.88 -12.07
N GLY A 478 10.99 43.73 -11.57
CA GLY A 478 11.06 44.08 -10.15
C GLY A 478 9.80 44.80 -9.64
N GLU A 479 9.19 45.66 -10.48
CA GLU A 479 7.94 46.35 -10.13
C GLU A 479 6.76 45.38 -10.07
N ALA A 480 6.66 44.45 -11.02
CA ALA A 480 5.63 43.41 -11.04
C ALA A 480 5.74 42.50 -9.80
N LEU A 481 6.95 42.05 -9.46
CA LEU A 481 7.22 41.24 -8.27
C LEU A 481 6.89 42.00 -6.97
N LYS A 482 7.34 43.25 -6.84
CA LYS A 482 7.06 44.10 -5.67
C LYS A 482 5.57 44.35 -5.52
N TRP A 483 4.87 44.62 -6.61
CA TRP A 483 3.42 44.83 -6.58
C TRP A 483 2.69 43.56 -6.16
N LEU A 484 2.99 42.41 -6.78
CA LEU A 484 2.33 41.15 -6.45
C LEU A 484 2.58 40.80 -4.98
N SER A 485 3.82 40.89 -4.51
CA SER A 485 4.19 40.68 -3.12
C SER A 485 3.36 41.56 -2.18
N ASN A 486 3.32 42.87 -2.41
CA ASN A 486 2.52 43.79 -1.58
C ASN A 486 1.01 43.53 -1.65
N TYR A 487 0.53 42.98 -2.77
CA TYR A 487 -0.89 42.77 -3.00
C TYR A 487 -1.41 41.50 -2.34
N ILE A 488 -0.64 40.41 -2.35
CA ILE A 488 -1.10 39.08 -1.90
C ILE A 488 -0.33 38.47 -0.72
N LEU A 489 0.92 38.89 -0.44
CA LEU A 489 1.75 38.26 0.60
C LEU A 489 1.08 38.35 1.98
N GLY A 490 1.07 37.23 2.70
CA GLY A 490 0.48 37.14 4.03
C GLY A 490 -1.05 37.21 4.06
N ARG A 491 -1.73 37.29 2.90
CA ARG A 491 -3.20 37.36 2.82
C ARG A 491 -3.81 36.01 2.47
N ASN A 492 -5.10 35.87 2.78
CA ASN A 492 -5.89 34.72 2.38
C ASN A 492 -6.45 34.92 0.97
N VAL A 493 -6.20 33.95 0.11
CA VAL A 493 -6.64 33.94 -1.29
C VAL A 493 -7.45 32.69 -1.59
N ARG A 494 -8.32 32.80 -2.60
CA ARG A 494 -9.05 31.67 -3.17
C ARG A 494 -8.60 31.44 -4.61
N ALA A 495 -7.96 30.30 -4.84
CA ALA A 495 -7.45 29.90 -6.15
C ALA A 495 -8.40 28.89 -6.81
N TYR A 496 -8.89 29.20 -8.01
CA TYR A 496 -9.70 28.32 -8.85
C TYR A 496 -8.77 27.57 -9.79
N ILE A 497 -8.61 26.26 -9.56
CA ILE A 497 -7.54 25.46 -10.15
C ILE A 497 -7.98 24.86 -11.48
N TYR A 498 -7.15 24.94 -12.52
CA TYR A 498 -7.49 24.45 -13.87
C TYR A 498 -6.67 23.24 -14.29
N LYS A 499 -5.36 23.28 -14.05
CA LYS A 499 -4.44 22.18 -14.40
C LYS A 499 -3.14 22.29 -13.63
N ARG A 500 -2.32 21.26 -13.70
CA ARG A 500 -0.93 21.24 -13.26
C ARG A 500 -0.01 21.46 -14.46
N ASP A 501 1.02 22.28 -14.31
CA ASP A 501 2.03 22.53 -15.34
C ASP A 501 3.22 21.56 -15.25
N GLN A 502 4.14 21.64 -16.23
CA GLN A 502 5.35 20.81 -16.31
C GLN A 502 6.31 20.99 -15.13
N TYR A 503 6.25 22.13 -14.43
CA TYR A 503 7.08 22.44 -13.27
C TYR A 503 6.36 22.09 -11.95
N SER A 504 5.30 21.28 -12.02
CA SER A 504 4.48 20.89 -10.87
C SER A 504 3.80 22.05 -10.12
N ARG A 505 3.56 23.19 -10.79
CA ARG A 505 2.77 24.31 -10.28
C ARG A 505 1.32 24.16 -10.71
N ILE A 506 0.41 24.69 -9.92
CA ILE A 506 -1.01 24.70 -10.24
C ILE A 506 -1.35 26.00 -10.97
N VAL A 507 -1.88 25.87 -12.19
CA VAL A 507 -2.40 27.01 -12.96
C VAL A 507 -3.80 27.34 -12.45
N ALA A 508 -3.99 28.56 -11.93
CA ALA A 508 -5.23 28.96 -11.28
C ALA A 508 -5.55 30.45 -11.44
N THR A 509 -6.85 30.78 -11.47
CA THR A 509 -7.32 32.16 -11.30
C THR A 509 -7.46 32.44 -9.81
N VAL A 510 -6.88 33.55 -9.34
CA VAL A 510 -6.70 33.81 -7.91
C VAL A 510 -7.48 35.07 -7.54
N TYR A 511 -8.36 34.91 -6.55
CA TYR A 511 -9.12 36.01 -5.98
C TYR A 511 -8.64 36.34 -4.57
N VAL A 512 -8.48 37.62 -4.30
CA VAL A 512 -8.22 38.16 -2.97
C VAL A 512 -9.38 39.06 -2.56
N TRP A 513 -9.74 39.00 -1.28
CA TRP A 513 -10.69 39.94 -0.70
C TRP A 513 -9.99 41.24 -0.37
N ARG A 514 -10.52 42.36 -0.87
CA ARG A 514 -10.09 43.71 -0.54
C ARG A 514 -11.30 44.45 0.01
N TYR A 515 -11.27 44.74 1.30
CA TYR A 515 -12.44 45.23 2.04
C TYR A 515 -13.62 44.27 1.81
N LEU A 516 -14.67 44.71 1.11
CA LEU A 516 -15.87 43.92 0.82
C LEU A 516 -15.95 43.39 -0.62
N ILE A 517 -14.91 43.59 -1.45
CA ILE A 517 -14.94 43.21 -2.88
C ILE A 517 -13.88 42.16 -3.17
N ARG A 518 -14.28 41.09 -3.86
CA ARG A 518 -13.35 40.10 -4.43
C ARG A 518 -12.71 40.65 -5.70
N ARG A 519 -11.38 40.70 -5.72
CA ARG A 519 -10.60 41.17 -6.88
C ARG A 519 -9.80 40.02 -7.43
N ASP A 520 -9.81 39.88 -8.75
CA ASP A 520 -8.94 38.97 -9.49
C ASP A 520 -7.53 39.58 -9.54
N VAL A 521 -6.56 38.86 -8.98
CA VAL A 521 -5.17 39.32 -8.89
C VAL A 521 -4.56 39.50 -10.27
N GLY A 522 -4.80 38.57 -11.19
CA GLY A 522 -4.23 38.60 -12.54
C GLY A 522 -4.78 39.74 -13.38
N LEU A 523 -6.09 39.95 -13.31
CA LEU A 523 -6.73 41.08 -13.98
C LEU A 523 -6.21 42.44 -13.46
N GLU A 524 -5.96 42.55 -12.16
CA GLU A 524 -5.44 43.78 -11.55
C GLU A 524 -3.97 44.07 -11.92
N MET A 525 -3.18 43.04 -12.21
CA MET A 525 -1.83 43.19 -12.78
C MET A 525 -1.90 43.73 -14.22
N ILE A 526 -2.75 43.14 -15.06
CA ILE A 526 -2.91 43.54 -16.47
C ILE A 526 -3.40 44.99 -16.57
N LYS A 527 -4.39 45.39 -15.75
CA LYS A 527 -4.89 46.78 -15.70
C LYS A 527 -3.81 47.83 -15.36
N ARG A 528 -2.76 47.42 -14.65
CA ARG A 528 -1.63 48.28 -14.27
C ARG A 528 -0.48 48.24 -15.27
N GLY A 529 -0.55 47.36 -16.27
CA GLY A 529 0.52 47.15 -17.24
C GLY A 529 1.75 46.48 -16.61
N LEU A 530 1.54 45.63 -15.60
CA LEU A 530 2.61 44.86 -14.94
C LEU A 530 2.72 43.43 -15.48
N ALA A 531 1.83 43.04 -16.38
CA ALA A 531 1.82 41.74 -17.04
C ALA A 531 1.07 41.82 -18.37
N THR A 532 1.38 40.87 -19.26
CA THR A 532 0.74 40.67 -20.56
C THR A 532 -0.24 39.49 -20.50
N THR A 533 -1.17 39.40 -21.46
CA THR A 533 -2.04 38.22 -21.57
C THR A 533 -1.31 37.11 -22.33
N TYR A 534 -1.53 35.85 -21.92
CA TYR A 534 -0.77 34.73 -22.49
C TYR A 534 -1.32 34.29 -23.87
N GLU A 535 -0.59 34.59 -24.95
CA GLU A 535 -1.02 34.38 -26.34
C GLU A 535 -0.64 33.01 -26.97
N ALA A 536 -0.52 31.94 -26.18
CA ALA A 536 -0.23 30.62 -26.78
C ALA A 536 -1.47 30.06 -27.51
N LYS A 537 -1.26 29.60 -28.76
CA LYS A 537 -2.30 28.99 -29.62
C LYS A 537 -2.93 27.72 -28.99
N THR A 538 -2.21 27.03 -28.12
CA THR A 538 -2.66 25.81 -27.43
C THR A 538 -2.21 25.82 -25.97
N GLY A 539 -3.14 25.60 -25.03
CA GLY A 539 -2.82 25.38 -23.61
C GLY A 539 -2.90 26.61 -22.69
N ALA A 540 -3.37 27.76 -23.16
CA ALA A 540 -3.66 28.91 -22.30
C ALA A 540 -5.01 28.74 -21.58
N GLU A 541 -5.00 28.67 -20.25
CA GLU A 541 -6.22 28.59 -19.43
C GLU A 541 -6.55 29.98 -18.89
N PHE A 542 -7.74 30.49 -19.21
CA PHE A 542 -8.23 31.81 -18.77
C PHE A 542 -9.48 31.72 -17.87
N GLY A 543 -9.97 30.51 -17.59
CA GLY A 543 -11.17 30.33 -16.77
C GLY A 543 -12.43 30.99 -17.32
N GLY A 544 -12.54 31.18 -18.65
CA GLY A 544 -13.64 31.89 -19.30
C GLY A 544 -13.53 33.43 -19.30
N LEU A 545 -12.45 34.02 -18.77
CA LEU A 545 -12.26 35.48 -18.67
C LEU A 545 -11.33 36.07 -19.74
N LYS A 546 -11.08 35.33 -20.82
CA LYS A 546 -10.12 35.71 -21.89
C LYS A 546 -10.40 37.11 -22.46
N ASP A 547 -11.65 37.39 -22.81
CA ASP A 547 -12.03 38.69 -23.40
C ASP A 547 -11.87 39.86 -22.42
N VAL A 548 -12.11 39.61 -21.13
CA VAL A 548 -11.94 40.62 -20.07
C VAL A 548 -10.46 40.98 -19.92
N TYR A 549 -9.59 39.97 -20.00
CA TYR A 549 -8.14 40.13 -19.91
C TYR A 549 -7.61 40.91 -21.12
N HIS A 550 -8.02 40.54 -22.34
CA HIS A 550 -7.63 41.27 -23.56
C HIS A 550 -8.14 42.72 -23.57
N LYS A 551 -9.39 42.98 -23.15
CA LYS A 551 -9.93 44.34 -23.02
C LYS A 551 -9.15 45.16 -21.98
N ALA A 552 -8.75 44.55 -20.87
CA ALA A 552 -7.96 45.21 -19.84
C ALA A 552 -6.55 45.55 -20.34
N GLU A 553 -5.92 44.65 -21.08
CA GLU A 553 -4.62 44.86 -21.70
C GLU A 553 -4.67 45.97 -22.75
N ALA A 554 -5.64 45.94 -23.67
CA ALA A 554 -5.83 46.99 -24.68
C ALA A 554 -6.02 48.38 -24.03
N LYS A 555 -6.75 48.43 -22.90
CA LYS A 555 -6.91 49.67 -22.12
C LYS A 555 -5.61 50.11 -21.45
N ALA A 556 -4.79 49.18 -20.96
CA ALA A 556 -3.48 49.49 -20.36
C ALA A 556 -2.48 50.00 -21.42
N LYS A 557 -2.46 49.37 -22.61
CA LYS A 557 -1.70 49.79 -23.80
C LYS A 557 -2.07 51.21 -24.22
N ARG A 558 -3.37 51.49 -24.40
CA ARG A 558 -3.87 52.83 -24.77
C ARG A 558 -3.51 53.91 -23.75
N LYS A 559 -3.47 53.55 -22.46
CA LYS A 559 -3.12 54.47 -21.36
C LYS A 559 -1.62 54.52 -21.05
N ARG A 560 -0.77 53.83 -21.81
CA ARG A 560 0.70 53.77 -21.62
C ARG A 560 1.10 53.51 -20.17
N ARG A 561 0.46 52.52 -19.53
CA ARG A 561 0.71 52.17 -18.11
C ARG A 561 1.78 51.09 -17.96
N GLY A 562 2.63 51.21 -16.94
CA GLY A 562 3.65 50.19 -16.61
C GLY A 562 4.59 49.93 -17.79
N MET A 563 4.71 48.67 -18.19
CA MET A 563 5.56 48.25 -19.32
C MET A 563 5.17 48.87 -20.66
N TRP A 564 3.95 49.41 -20.78
CA TRP A 564 3.48 50.11 -21.99
C TRP A 564 3.85 51.60 -22.04
N SER A 565 4.58 52.11 -21.04
CA SER A 565 5.00 53.52 -20.98
C SER A 565 6.26 53.82 -21.80
N GLY A 566 7.08 52.81 -22.11
CA GLY A 566 8.31 52.94 -22.88
C GLY A 566 8.12 53.10 -24.40
N LYS A 567 9.22 53.31 -25.12
CA LYS A 567 9.23 53.34 -26.59
C LYS A 567 8.89 51.94 -27.13
N ALA A 568 8.01 51.88 -28.14
CA ALA A 568 7.57 50.61 -28.73
C ALA A 568 8.73 49.77 -29.33
N SER A 569 9.83 50.40 -29.75
CA SER A 569 11.02 49.73 -30.29
C SER A 569 11.88 49.01 -29.24
N VAL A 570 11.73 49.35 -27.96
CA VAL A 570 12.49 48.77 -26.84
C VAL A 570 11.64 47.72 -26.10
N PHE A 571 10.35 47.65 -26.42
CA PHE A 571 9.43 46.71 -25.80
C PHE A 571 9.69 45.30 -26.31
N GLU A 572 10.02 44.39 -25.40
CA GLU A 572 10.09 42.96 -25.63
C GLU A 572 9.04 42.29 -24.75
N SER A 573 8.16 41.45 -25.33
CA SER A 573 7.19 40.72 -24.53
C SER A 573 7.86 39.63 -23.69
N PRO A 574 7.29 39.25 -22.53
CA PRO A 574 7.87 38.19 -21.70
C PRO A 574 8.08 36.87 -22.46
N ARG A 575 7.21 36.58 -23.42
CA ARG A 575 7.31 35.41 -24.30
C ARG A 575 8.47 35.50 -25.30
N GLU A 576 8.66 36.65 -25.93
CA GLU A 576 9.76 36.86 -26.89
C GLU A 576 11.10 36.71 -26.20
N TYR A 577 11.25 37.31 -25.02
CA TYR A 577 12.42 37.15 -24.19
C TYR A 577 12.67 35.67 -23.83
N LYS A 578 11.65 34.94 -23.35
CA LYS A 578 11.77 33.50 -23.04
C LYS A 578 12.25 32.69 -24.24
N ARG A 579 11.71 32.98 -25.44
CA ARG A 579 12.09 32.30 -26.69
C ARG A 579 13.53 32.62 -27.09
N LYS A 580 13.95 33.88 -26.98
CA LYS A 580 15.32 34.32 -27.28
C LYS A 580 16.35 33.54 -26.44
N TRP A 581 16.16 33.54 -25.13
CA TRP A 581 17.10 32.88 -24.21
C TRP A 581 16.97 31.35 -24.16
N ALA A 582 15.81 30.78 -24.54
CA ALA A 582 15.68 29.33 -24.71
C ALA A 582 16.46 28.82 -25.94
N GLY A 583 16.55 29.63 -27.01
CA GLY A 583 17.35 29.33 -28.19
C GLY A 583 18.85 29.34 -27.91
N GLU A 584 19.34 30.32 -27.15
CA GLU A 584 20.76 30.44 -26.78
C GLU A 584 21.24 29.27 -25.90
N GLN A 585 20.40 28.79 -24.97
CA GLN A 585 20.77 27.67 -24.09
C GLN A 585 20.90 26.34 -24.86
N ASN A 586 20.02 26.10 -25.84
CA ASN A 586 20.14 24.94 -26.72
C ASN A 586 21.35 24.99 -27.68
N MET A 587 21.94 26.17 -27.90
CA MET A 587 23.18 26.33 -28.67
C MET A 587 24.45 26.21 -27.83
N MET A 588 24.38 26.41 -26.50
CA MET A 588 25.52 26.19 -25.59
C MET A 588 25.62 24.75 -25.08
N ASP A 589 24.50 24.01 -25.04
CA ASP A 589 24.45 22.59 -24.62
C ASP A 589 24.69 21.60 -25.79
N ARG A 590 24.94 22.10 -27.01
CA ARG A 590 25.43 21.34 -28.17
C ARG A 590 26.89 21.72 -28.43
#